data_AF-X1PWX9-F1
#
_entry.id   AF-X1PWX9-F1
#
_cell.length_a   1.000
_cell.length_b   1.000
_cell.length_c   1.000
_cell.angle_alpha   90.00
_cell.angle_beta   90.00
_cell.angle_gamma   90.00
#
_symmetry.space_group_name_H-M   'P 1'
#
loop_
_entity.id
_entity.type
_entity.pdbx_description
1 polymer ?
#
loop_
_entity_poly.entity_id
_entity_poly.type
_entity_poly.pdbx_seq_one_letter_code
_entity_poly.pdbx_strand_id
1 'polypeptide(L)' 'MGYDTRFASEDFASAAAEVIAGNGIKVYLCPKATPTPVISYGILAKQAGGAIIITASHNPATW' A
#
# COMPACT_ATOMS: atom_id res chain seq x y z
N MET A 1 3.70 1.75 -1.26
CA MET A 1 2.77 0.82 -0.58
C MET A 1 1.70 1.63 0.12
N GLY A 2 0.45 1.22 0.03
CA GLY A 2 -0.64 1.85 0.78
C GLY A 2 -1.84 0.92 0.94
N TYR A 3 -2.87 1.42 1.59
CA TYR A 3 -4.02 0.62 2.01
C TYR A 3 -5.29 1.47 2.10
N ASP A 4 -6.45 0.82 2.01
CA ASP A 4 -7.77 1.40 2.29
C ASP A 4 -8.17 1.24 3.77
N THR A 5 -9.37 1.66 4.16
CA THR A 5 -9.81 1.67 5.56
C THR A 5 -10.37 0.33 6.06
N ARG A 6 -10.20 -0.78 5.34
CA ARG A 6 -10.79 -2.06 5.78
C ARG A 6 -10.03 -2.66 6.96
N PHE A 7 -10.65 -3.64 7.59
CA PHE A 7 -10.05 -4.38 8.69
C PHE A 7 -8.68 -4.94 8.31
N ALA A 8 -7.69 -4.72 9.18
CA ALA A 8 -6.31 -5.17 9.03
C ALA A 8 -5.55 -4.68 7.78
N SER A 9 -6.13 -3.78 6.96
CA SER A 9 -5.48 -3.28 5.74
C SER A 9 -4.12 -2.63 6.03
N GLU A 10 -4.03 -1.91 7.14
CA GLU A 10 -2.80 -1.30 7.65
C GLU A 10 -1.76 -2.35 8.08
N ASP A 11 -2.18 -3.38 8.80
CA ASP A 11 -1.30 -4.46 9.27
C ASP A 11 -0.75 -5.26 8.07
N PHE A 12 -1.61 -5.60 7.10
CA PHE A 12 -1.20 -6.29 5.88
C PHE A 12 -0.25 -5.45 5.02
N ALA A 13 -0.50 -4.14 4.91
CA ALA A 13 0.44 -3.25 4.24
C ALA A 13 1.77 -3.20 4.98
N SER A 14 1.77 -3.06 6.31
CA SER A 14 3.02 -3.04 7.09
C SER A 14 3.82 -4.33 6.94
N ALA A 15 3.16 -5.49 7.05
CA ALA A 15 3.80 -6.79 6.86
C ALA A 15 4.39 -6.96 5.45
N ALA A 16 3.66 -6.55 4.41
CA ALA A 16 4.18 -6.58 3.04
C ALA A 16 5.39 -5.63 2.87
N ALA A 17 5.37 -4.45 3.50
CA ALA A 17 6.47 -3.50 3.46
C ALA A 17 7.73 -4.10 4.11
N GLU A 18 7.57 -4.73 5.27
CA GLU A 18 8.65 -5.38 6.02
C GLU A 18 9.30 -6.50 5.20
N VAL A 19 8.52 -7.37 4.55
CA VAL A 19 9.06 -8.43 3.68
C VAL A 19 9.86 -7.84 2.53
N ILE A 20 9.33 -6.82 1.84
CA ILE A 20 10.02 -6.20 0.70
C ILE A 20 11.30 -5.48 1.16
N ALA A 21 11.23 -4.74 2.28
CA ALA A 21 12.37 -4.07 2.86
C ALA A 21 13.45 -5.06 3.34
N GLY A 22 13.05 -6.18 3.94
CA GLY A 22 13.94 -7.27 4.35
C GLY A 22 14.68 -7.92 3.18
N ASN A 23 14.13 -7.84 1.97
CA ASN A 23 14.78 -8.25 0.72
C ASN A 23 15.65 -7.14 0.09
N GLY A 24 15.93 -6.05 0.81
CA GLY A 24 16.80 -4.96 0.36
C GLY A 24 16.16 -4.00 -0.66
N ILE A 25 14.84 -4.07 -0.85
CA ILE A 25 14.12 -3.19 -1.78
C ILE A 25 13.58 -1.99 -0.99
N LYS A 26 13.88 -0.77 -1.46
CA LYS A 26 13.37 0.45 -0.85
C LYS A 26 11.85 0.53 -0.96
N VAL A 27 11.17 0.67 0.18
CA VAL A 27 9.71 0.83 0.25
C VAL A 27 9.35 2.23 0.77
N TYR A 28 8.39 2.87 0.12
CA TYR A 28 7.67 4.01 0.67
C TYR A 28 6.30 3.52 1.14
N LEU A 29 6.01 3.60 2.43
CA LEU A 29 4.70 3.27 3.01
C LEU A 29 3.92 4.55 3.29
N CYS A 30 2.67 4.63 2.87
CA CYS A 30 1.78 5.74 3.22
C CYS A 30 1.51 5.75 4.73
N PRO A 31 1.56 6.91 5.41
CA PRO A 31 1.43 6.99 6.86
C PRO A 31 -0.02 6.84 7.37
N LYS A 32 -0.98 6.69 6.46
CA LYS A 32 -2.42 6.51 6.74
C LYS A 32 -3.10 5.91 5.52
N ALA A 33 -4.35 5.45 5.71
CA ALA A 33 -5.21 5.03 4.61
C ALA A 33 -5.25 6.10 3.50
N THR A 34 -4.98 5.67 2.27
CA THR A 34 -4.70 6.56 1.14
C THR A 34 -5.36 6.02 -0.13
N PRO A 35 -6.11 6.85 -0.89
CA PRO A 35 -6.77 6.38 -2.12
C PRO A 35 -5.78 5.87 -3.17
N THR A 36 -6.19 4.83 -3.91
CA THR A 36 -5.46 4.29 -5.07
C THR A 36 -4.83 5.35 -5.98
N PRO A 37 -5.52 6.41 -6.43
CA PRO A 37 -4.91 7.40 -7.33
C PRO A 37 -3.74 8.17 -6.70
N VAL A 38 -3.75 8.41 -5.38
CA VAL A 38 -2.63 9.07 -4.69
C VAL A 38 -1.41 8.15 -4.65
N ILE A 39 -1.62 6.84 -4.45
CA ILE A 39 -0.54 5.85 -4.47
C ILE A 39 0.03 5.70 -5.89
N SER A 40 -0.84 5.64 -6.91
CA SER A 40 -0.43 5.60 -8.32
C SER A 40 0.37 6.84 -8.72
N TYR A 41 -0.05 8.03 -8.30
CA TYR A 41 0.72 9.26 -8.48
C TYR A 41 2.10 9.17 -7.81
N GLY A 42 2.15 8.58 -6.61
CA GLY A 42 3.39 8.36 -5.85
C GLY A 42 4.45 7.55 -6.61
N ILE A 43 4.04 6.63 -7.49
CA ILE A 43 4.98 5.86 -8.34
C ILE A 43 5.81 6.82 -9.19
N LEU A 44 5.15 7.73 -9.92
CA LEU A 44 5.82 8.70 -10.77
C LEU A 44 6.60 9.73 -9.94
N ALA A 45 5.97 10.29 -8.90
CA ALA A 45 6.55 11.34 -8.08
C ALA A 45 7.80 10.89 -7.29
N LYS A 46 7.92 9.59 -6.98
CA LYS A 46 9.06 9.00 -6.27
C LYS A 46 9.97 8.17 -7.17
N GLN A 47 9.69 8.13 -8.47
CA GLN A 47 10.38 7.27 -9.44
C GLN A 47 10.48 5.81 -8.95
N ALA A 48 9.40 5.30 -8.36
CA ALA A 48 9.34 3.93 -7.87
C ALA A 48 9.09 2.95 -9.02
N GLY A 49 9.52 1.70 -8.86
CA GLY A 49 9.27 0.64 -9.85
C GLY A 49 7.82 0.13 -9.88
N GLY A 50 7.01 0.45 -8.86
CA GLY A 50 5.62 0.04 -8.77
C GLY A 50 5.01 0.29 -7.39
N ALA A 51 3.79 -0.21 -7.17
CA ALA A 51 3.11 -0.14 -5.90
C ALA A 51 2.27 -1.39 -5.61
N ILE A 52 2.16 -1.71 -4.32
CA ILE A 52 1.17 -2.63 -3.77
C ILE A 52 0.14 -1.79 -3.00
N ILE A 53 -1.14 -2.08 -3.21
CA ILE A 53 -2.27 -1.40 -2.61
C ILE A 53 -3.20 -2.45 -2.02
N ILE A 54 -3.34 -2.47 -0.70
CA ILE A 54 -4.29 -3.35 -0.02
C ILE A 54 -5.68 -2.71 -0.09
N THR A 55 -6.55 -3.27 -0.93
CA THR A 55 -7.93 -2.80 -1.07
C THR A 55 -8.80 -3.86 -1.73
N ALA A 56 -10.10 -3.83 -1.46
CA ALA A 56 -11.10 -4.53 -2.27
C ALA A 56 -12.01 -3.54 -3.02
N SER A 57 -11.56 -2.31 -3.27
CA SER A 57 -12.29 -1.29 -4.03
C SER A 57 -13.69 -1.02 -3.47
N HIS A 58 -14.73 -1.44 -4.18
CA HIS A 58 -16.14 -1.26 -3.85
C HIS A 58 -16.75 -2.49 -3.20
N ASN A 59 -15.97 -3.56 -3.01
CA ASN A 59 -16.47 -4.81 -2.47
C ASN A 59 -16.84 -4.65 -0.98
N PRO A 60 -17.73 -5.51 -0.47
CA PRO A 60 -18.13 -5.51 0.94
C PRO A 60 -16.94 -5.53 1.92
N ALA A 61 -17.16 -4.98 3.12
CA ALA A 61 -16.13 -4.91 4.16
C ALA A 61 -15.76 -6.27 4.76
N THR A 62 -16.61 -7.30 4.58
CA THR A 62 -16.40 -8.66 5.11
C THR A 62 -15.50 -9.51 4.20
N TRP A 63 -15.03 -8.97 3.08
CA TRP A 63 -14.13 -9.64 2.14
C TRP A 63 -12.69 -9.12 2.27
#